data_AF-A0A961E2S5-F1
#
_entry.id   AF-A0A961E2S5-F1
#
_cell.length_a   1.000
_cell.length_b   1.000
_cell.length_c   1.000
_cell.angle_alpha   90.00
_cell.angle_beta   90.00
_cell.angle_gamma   90.00
#
_symmetry.space_group_name_H-M   'P 1'
#
loop_
_entity.id
_entity.type
_entity.pdbx_description
1 polymer ?
#
loop_
_entity_poly.entity_id
_entity_poly.type
_entity_poly.pdbx_seq_one_letter_code
_entity_poly.pdbx_strand_id
1 'polypeptide(L)'
;MSAPAGLVTVDRGSCDTPLVEELQSLYARTRAAMGEDDLAHIRNVAAYGQAIDARRRELLRAGGPGAVRRAAVLEALYRLLQFSELGHNILHGSYDHLDDNTGYHSDLYAWDFNVDEAQWKVMHHEGHHPYTNILGKDH
;
A
#
# COMPACT_ATOMS: atom_id res chain seq x y z
N MET A 1 -33.59 14.52 -42.89
CA MET A 1 -32.33 14.13 -42.22
C MET A 1 -32.41 14.70 -40.81
N SER A 2 -32.77 13.86 -39.82
CA SER A 2 -32.93 14.27 -38.42
C SER A 2 -31.56 14.34 -37.74
N ALA A 3 -31.31 15.44 -37.01
CA ALA A 3 -30.17 15.58 -36.13
C ALA A 3 -30.30 14.64 -34.90
N PRO A 4 -29.21 14.06 -34.37
CA PRO A 4 -29.28 13.27 -33.16
C PRO A 4 -29.49 14.19 -31.95
N ALA A 5 -30.50 13.85 -31.17
CA ALA A 5 -30.81 14.44 -29.88
C ALA A 5 -29.83 13.93 -28.80
N GLY A 6 -29.47 14.81 -27.87
CA GLY A 6 -28.98 14.43 -26.55
C GLY A 6 -27.46 14.49 -26.33
N LEU A 7 -26.81 15.60 -26.66
CA LEU A 7 -25.60 15.97 -25.90
C LEU A 7 -26.06 16.40 -24.51
N VAL A 8 -25.72 15.62 -23.50
CA VAL A 8 -25.81 16.05 -22.10
C VAL A 8 -24.86 17.24 -21.95
N THR A 9 -25.41 18.46 -22.02
CA THR A 9 -24.73 19.65 -21.54
C THR A 9 -24.64 19.51 -20.03
N VAL A 10 -23.48 19.07 -19.54
CA VAL A 10 -23.13 19.25 -18.13
C VAL A 10 -23.06 20.75 -17.92
N ASP A 11 -24.06 21.30 -17.24
CA ASP A 11 -24.06 22.68 -16.80
C ASP A 11 -22.85 22.88 -15.88
N ARG A 12 -21.78 23.49 -16.39
CA ARG A 12 -20.63 23.92 -15.59
C ARG A 12 -20.93 25.20 -14.81
N GLY A 13 -22.17 25.71 -14.87
CA GLY A 13 -22.62 26.97 -14.29
C GLY A 13 -22.78 26.99 -12.78
N SER A 14 -22.65 25.85 -12.10
CA SER A 14 -22.49 25.78 -10.65
C SER A 14 -21.67 24.56 -10.25
N CYS A 15 -20.36 24.59 -10.50
CA CYS A 15 -19.49 23.87 -9.57
C CYS A 15 -19.71 24.53 -8.21
N ASP A 16 -20.20 23.78 -7.23
CA ASP A 16 -20.20 24.18 -5.83
C ASP A 16 -18.75 24.48 -5.43
N THR A 17 -18.32 25.72 -5.65
CA THR A 17 -17.01 26.26 -5.25
C THR A 17 -16.68 25.96 -3.80
N PRO A 18 -17.64 25.98 -2.84
CA PRO A 18 -17.34 25.64 -1.45
C PRO A 18 -16.81 24.21 -1.26
N LEU A 19 -17.43 23.20 -1.88
CA LEU A 19 -17.01 21.80 -1.69
C LEU A 19 -15.64 21.54 -2.33
N VAL A 20 -15.40 22.07 -3.53
CA VAL A 20 -14.10 21.93 -4.20
C VAL A 20 -13.00 22.58 -3.34
N GLU A 21 -13.23 23.80 -2.85
CA GLU A 21 -12.29 24.49 -1.96
C GLU A 21 -12.07 23.74 -0.64
N GLU A 22 -13.12 23.20 -0.03
CA GLU A 22 -13.03 22.39 1.19
C GLU A 22 -12.20 21.12 0.97
N LEU A 23 -12.42 20.38 -0.12
CA LEU A 23 -11.65 19.18 -0.46
C LEU A 23 -10.19 19.50 -0.74
N GLN A 24 -9.91 20.57 -1.49
CA GLN A 24 -8.54 21.01 -1.75
C GLN A 24 -7.84 21.47 -0.47
N SER A 25 -8.55 22.18 0.41
CA SER A 25 -8.04 22.60 1.71
C SER A 25 -7.75 21.41 2.61
N LEU A 26 -8.64 20.40 2.64
CA LEU A 26 -8.41 19.15 3.36
C LEU A 26 -7.19 18.41 2.81
N TYR A 27 -7.11 18.22 1.49
CA TYR A 27 -5.98 17.57 0.84
C TYR A 27 -4.66 18.27 1.19
N ALA A 28 -4.61 19.60 1.05
CA ALA A 28 -3.41 20.37 1.33
C ALA A 28 -2.97 20.26 2.80
N ARG A 29 -3.92 20.34 3.75
CA ARG A 29 -3.62 20.17 5.18
C ARG A 29 -3.12 18.77 5.51
N THR A 30 -3.79 17.73 4.99
CA THR A 30 -3.37 16.34 5.22
C THR A 30 -2.01 16.07 4.59
N ARG A 31 -1.80 16.53 3.35
CA ARG A 31 -0.54 16.36 2.63
C ARG A 31 0.63 17.05 3.33
N ALA A 32 0.40 18.25 3.89
CA ALA A 32 1.39 18.99 4.65
C ALA A 32 1.67 18.41 6.05
N ALA A 33 0.74 17.61 6.59
CA ALA A 33 0.94 16.91 7.86
C ALA A 33 1.73 15.60 7.70
N MET A 34 1.78 15.04 6.48
CA MET A 34 2.58 13.85 6.18
C MET A 34 4.08 14.18 6.19
N GLY A 35 4.91 13.26 6.69
CA GLY A 35 6.33 13.53 6.85
C GLY A 35 7.09 12.48 7.66
N GLU A 36 7.98 12.95 8.52
CA GLU A 36 8.89 12.10 9.28
C GLU A 36 8.17 11.15 10.24
N ASP A 37 6.99 11.49 10.75
CA ASP A 37 6.22 10.60 11.63
C ASP A 37 5.75 9.34 10.86
N ASP A 38 5.33 9.48 9.61
CA ASP A 38 4.96 8.35 8.74
C ASP A 38 6.18 7.47 8.42
N LEU A 39 7.34 8.10 8.16
CA LEU A 39 8.58 7.37 7.93
C LEU A 39 9.08 6.68 9.20
N ALA A 40 8.97 7.32 10.36
CA ALA A 40 9.31 6.74 11.65
C ALA A 40 8.43 5.51 11.93
N HIS A 41 7.14 5.59 11.62
CA HIS A 41 6.22 4.44 11.71
C HIS A 41 6.68 3.26 10.86
N ILE A 42 6.91 3.45 9.56
CA ILE A 42 7.29 2.31 8.68
C ILE A 42 8.68 1.76 9.01
N ARG A 43 9.61 2.63 9.44
CA ARG A 43 10.92 2.21 9.95
C ARG A 43 10.79 1.36 11.21
N ASN A 44 9.90 1.74 12.13
CA ASN A 44 9.62 0.96 13.34
C ASN A 44 8.98 -0.40 13.02
N VAL A 45 8.00 -0.42 12.09
CA VAL A 45 7.39 -1.68 11.63
C VAL A 45 8.45 -2.60 11.01
N ALA A 46 9.33 -2.07 10.16
CA ALA A 46 10.42 -2.83 9.56
C ALA A 46 11.37 -3.39 10.63
N ALA A 47 11.73 -2.59 11.64
CA ALA A 47 12.56 -3.03 12.76
C ALA A 47 11.90 -4.15 13.57
N TYR A 48 10.60 -4.07 13.85
CA TYR A 48 9.85 -5.16 14.48
C TYR A 48 9.85 -6.41 13.60
N GLY A 49 9.62 -6.28 12.29
CA GLY A 49 9.68 -7.39 11.34
C GLY A 49 11.04 -8.10 11.37
N GLN A 50 12.14 -7.35 11.33
CA GLN A 50 13.49 -7.89 11.40
C GLN A 50 13.78 -8.61 12.73
N ALA A 51 13.33 -8.05 13.86
CA ALA A 51 13.48 -8.67 15.17
C ALA A 51 12.70 -9.99 15.27
N ILE A 52 11.46 -10.01 14.77
CA ILE A 52 10.63 -11.23 14.70
C ILE A 52 11.30 -12.27 13.81
N ASP A 53 11.81 -11.87 12.64
CA ASP A 53 12.51 -12.74 11.69
C ASP A 53 13.77 -13.38 12.31
N ALA A 54 14.58 -12.58 13.00
CA ALA A 54 15.76 -13.09 13.69
C ALA A 54 15.36 -14.11 14.77
N ARG A 55 14.35 -13.78 15.59
CA ARG A 55 13.91 -14.63 16.70
C ARG A 55 13.26 -15.93 16.24
N ARG A 56 12.43 -15.92 15.19
CA ARG A 56 11.84 -17.15 14.65
C ARG A 56 12.93 -18.10 14.13
N ARG A 57 13.95 -17.57 13.43
CA ARG A 57 15.07 -18.38 12.90
C ARG A 57 15.93 -18.97 14.02
N GLU A 58 16.15 -18.22 15.09
CA GLU A 58 16.84 -18.72 16.28
C GLU A 58 16.07 -19.88 16.94
N LEU A 59 14.76 -19.74 17.10
CA LEU A 59 13.91 -20.80 17.65
C LEU A 59 13.90 -22.05 16.77
N LEU A 60 13.90 -21.90 15.44
CA LEU A 60 13.99 -23.02 14.50
C LEU A 60 15.35 -23.73 14.60
N ARG A 61 16.46 -22.99 14.76
CA ARG A 61 17.79 -23.58 14.98
C ARG A 61 17.90 -24.31 16.32
N ALA A 62 17.28 -23.79 17.38
CA ALA A 62 17.25 -24.45 18.69
C ALA A 62 16.49 -25.79 18.65
N GLY A 63 15.45 -25.88 17.82
CA GLY A 63 14.70 -27.11 17.57
C GLY A 63 13.78 -27.54 18.71
N GLY A 64 13.13 -28.69 18.52
CA GLY A 64 12.17 -29.26 19.46
C GLY A 64 10.74 -28.70 19.32
N PRO A 65 9.71 -29.47 19.74
CA PRO A 65 8.31 -29.14 19.42
C PRO A 65 7.85 -27.77 19.95
N GLY A 66 8.28 -27.39 21.16
CA GLY A 66 7.92 -26.11 21.76
C GLY A 66 8.53 -24.91 21.07
N ALA A 67 9.79 -25.01 20.61
CA ALA A 67 10.45 -23.93 19.88
C ALA A 67 9.86 -23.78 18.48
N VAL A 68 9.62 -24.89 17.77
CA VAL A 68 8.96 -24.90 16.46
C VAL A 68 7.57 -24.27 16.53
N ARG A 69 6.76 -24.60 17.53
CA ARG A 69 5.43 -23.98 17.71
C ARG A 69 5.52 -22.46 17.91
N ARG A 70 6.45 -21.98 18.73
CA ARG A 70 6.65 -20.53 18.92
C ARG A 70 7.17 -19.87 17.64
N ALA A 71 8.07 -20.50 16.92
CA ALA A 71 8.57 -20.00 15.64
C ALA A 71 7.45 -19.89 14.60
N ALA A 72 6.50 -20.84 14.56
CA ALA A 72 5.35 -20.78 13.67
C ALA A 72 4.42 -19.59 13.98
N VAL A 73 4.21 -19.27 15.26
CA VAL A 73 3.45 -18.07 15.64
C VAL A 73 4.18 -16.79 15.18
N LEU A 74 5.50 -16.73 15.39
CA LEU A 74 6.30 -15.59 14.92
C LEU A 74 6.35 -15.49 13.39
N GLU A 75 6.36 -16.61 12.66
CA GLU A 75 6.23 -16.63 11.20
C GLU A 75 4.91 -16.00 10.75
N ALA A 76 3.79 -16.36 11.38
CA ALA A 76 2.49 -15.80 11.04
C ALA A 76 2.46 -14.28 11.26
N LEU A 77 3.02 -13.79 12.37
CA LEU A 77 3.12 -12.35 12.64
C LEU A 77 4.04 -11.65 11.64
N TYR A 78 5.21 -12.24 11.35
CA TYR A 78 6.15 -11.72 10.36
C TYR A 78 5.48 -11.59 8.98
N ARG A 79 4.76 -12.64 8.55
CA ARG A 79 4.05 -12.64 7.27
C ARG A 79 2.91 -11.64 7.23
N LEU A 80 2.20 -11.42 8.33
CA LEU A 80 1.16 -10.39 8.40
C LEU A 80 1.76 -8.99 8.24
N LEU A 81 2.88 -8.69 8.92
CA LEU A 81 3.58 -7.41 8.75
C LEU A 81 4.12 -7.23 7.34
N GLN A 82 4.73 -8.27 6.77
CA GLN A 82 5.21 -8.23 5.38
C GLN A 82 4.06 -8.05 4.40
N PHE A 83 2.93 -8.73 4.61
CA PHE A 83 1.79 -8.67 3.71
C PHE A 83 1.09 -7.32 3.79
N SER A 84 0.58 -6.96 4.96
CA SER A 84 -0.37 -5.85 5.11
C SER A 84 0.30 -4.49 5.23
N GLU A 85 1.38 -4.38 6.01
CA GLU A 85 1.90 -3.08 6.44
C GLU A 85 3.13 -2.64 5.64
N LEU A 86 4.00 -3.59 5.31
CA LEU A 86 5.21 -3.34 4.54
C LEU A 86 4.89 -3.42 3.03
N GLY A 87 4.88 -4.60 2.43
CA GLY A 87 4.83 -4.73 0.98
C GLY A 87 3.60 -4.11 0.34
N HIS A 88 2.40 -4.37 0.85
CA HIS A 88 1.17 -3.85 0.24
C HIS A 88 1.12 -2.31 0.28
N ASN A 89 1.38 -1.69 1.43
CA ASN A 89 1.34 -0.22 1.54
C ASN A 89 2.50 0.45 0.80
N ILE A 90 3.71 -0.10 0.90
CA ILE A 90 4.90 0.46 0.23
C ILE A 90 4.74 0.33 -1.29
N LEU A 91 4.36 -0.84 -1.79
CA LEU A 91 4.19 -1.04 -3.23
C LEU A 91 3.03 -0.21 -3.78
N HIS A 92 2.00 0.10 -2.97
CA HIS A 92 0.98 1.10 -3.29
C HIS A 92 1.49 2.55 -3.40
N GLY A 93 2.74 2.82 -3.07
CA GLY A 93 3.34 4.14 -3.17
C GLY A 93 2.98 5.07 -2.02
N SER A 94 2.58 4.50 -0.87
CA SER A 94 2.16 5.29 0.31
C SER A 94 3.23 6.26 0.79
N TYR A 95 4.51 5.99 0.52
CA TYR A 95 5.65 6.78 0.98
C TYR A 95 6.41 7.47 -0.18
N ASP A 96 6.05 7.23 -1.44
CA ASP A 96 6.81 7.70 -2.63
C ASP A 96 6.92 9.23 -2.69
N HIS A 97 5.96 9.90 -2.08
CA HIS A 97 5.80 11.34 -2.10
C HIS A 97 6.56 12.06 -0.97
N LEU A 98 7.18 11.31 -0.06
CA LEU A 98 7.98 11.83 1.05
C LEU A 98 9.45 11.90 0.66
N ASP A 99 10.12 12.98 1.04
CA ASP A 99 11.58 13.06 0.96
C ASP A 99 12.20 12.03 1.92
N ASP A 100 13.44 11.61 1.67
CA ASP A 100 14.18 10.64 2.51
C ASP A 100 13.48 9.27 2.73
N ASN A 101 12.60 8.88 1.81
CA ASN A 101 11.93 7.57 1.77
C ASN A 101 12.83 6.42 1.27
N THR A 102 14.15 6.58 1.34
CA THR A 102 15.10 5.60 0.78
C THR A 102 14.88 4.23 1.41
N GLY A 103 14.65 3.22 0.56
CA GLY A 103 14.32 1.87 1.00
C GLY A 103 12.84 1.62 1.29
N TYR A 104 11.95 2.59 1.08
CA TYR A 104 10.49 2.48 1.19
C TYR A 104 9.75 3.07 -0.03
N HIS A 105 10.47 3.39 -1.10
CA HIS A 105 9.88 3.81 -2.37
C HIS A 105 9.37 2.57 -3.12
N SER A 106 8.16 2.64 -3.68
CA SER A 106 7.46 1.52 -4.31
C SER A 106 8.25 0.84 -5.43
N ASP A 107 9.07 1.59 -6.17
CA ASP A 107 9.92 1.07 -7.25
C ASP A 107 11.26 0.46 -6.78
N LEU A 108 11.68 0.74 -5.54
CA LEU A 108 12.96 0.31 -5.00
C LEU A 108 12.83 -0.73 -3.89
N TYR A 109 11.63 -0.89 -3.33
CA TYR A 109 11.39 -1.80 -2.22
C TYR A 109 11.47 -3.26 -2.68
N ALA A 110 12.37 -4.01 -2.07
CA ALA A 110 12.44 -5.46 -2.21
C ALA A 110 11.56 -6.12 -1.15
N TRP A 111 10.51 -6.78 -1.59
CA TRP A 111 9.51 -7.36 -0.69
C TRP A 111 9.89 -8.80 -0.32
N ASP A 112 10.09 -9.09 0.96
CA ASP A 112 10.26 -10.46 1.45
C ASP A 112 8.91 -11.20 1.52
N PHE A 113 8.37 -11.53 0.35
CA PHE A 113 7.12 -12.26 0.18
C PHE A 113 7.19 -13.23 -0.99
N ASN A 114 6.20 -14.11 -1.10
CA ASN A 114 6.14 -15.14 -2.13
C ASN A 114 5.49 -14.63 -3.44
N VAL A 115 5.73 -13.39 -3.81
CA VAL A 115 5.17 -12.76 -5.02
C VAL A 115 6.21 -11.82 -5.63
N ASP A 116 6.24 -11.76 -6.96
CA ASP A 116 7.04 -10.78 -7.70
C ASP A 116 6.37 -9.41 -7.64
N GLU A 117 7.13 -8.36 -7.31
CA GLU A 117 6.58 -7.03 -7.07
C GLU A 117 5.95 -6.41 -8.34
N ALA A 118 6.53 -6.67 -9.51
CA ALA A 118 6.00 -6.16 -10.77
C ALA A 118 4.68 -6.84 -11.14
N GLN A 119 4.62 -8.17 -11.00
CA GLN A 119 3.37 -8.93 -11.17
C GLN A 119 2.31 -8.50 -10.17
N TRP A 120 2.70 -8.30 -8.91
CA TRP A 120 1.79 -7.82 -7.87
C TRP A 120 1.20 -6.45 -8.22
N LYS A 121 2.02 -5.51 -8.69
CA LYS A 121 1.54 -4.18 -9.14
C LYS A 121 0.53 -4.34 -10.28
N VAL A 122 0.79 -5.16 -11.30
CA VAL A 122 -0.20 -5.36 -12.38
C VAL A 122 -1.51 -5.96 -11.85
N MET A 123 -1.44 -7.10 -11.15
CA MET A 123 -2.65 -7.77 -10.70
C MET A 123 -3.44 -6.95 -9.67
N HIS A 124 -2.75 -6.20 -8.81
CA HIS A 124 -3.36 -5.51 -7.67
C HIS A 124 -3.63 -4.04 -7.95
N HIS A 125 -2.66 -3.28 -8.49
CA HIS A 125 -2.85 -1.88 -8.84
C HIS A 125 -3.63 -1.64 -10.12
N GLU A 126 -3.71 -2.61 -11.03
CA GLU A 126 -4.49 -2.43 -12.26
C GLU A 126 -5.74 -3.31 -12.20
N GLY A 127 -5.57 -4.61 -11.98
CA GLY A 127 -6.70 -5.55 -11.91
C GLY A 127 -7.61 -5.29 -10.71
N HIS A 128 -7.06 -5.30 -9.49
CA HIS A 128 -7.85 -5.28 -8.25
C HIS A 128 -8.37 -3.90 -7.79
N HIS A 129 -7.72 -2.78 -8.16
CA HIS A 129 -8.21 -1.44 -7.77
C HIS A 129 -8.89 -0.70 -8.93
N PRO A 130 -8.21 -0.22 -10.00
CA PRO A 130 -8.81 0.60 -11.05
C PRO A 130 -9.73 -0.15 -11.99
N TYR A 131 -9.37 -1.40 -12.35
CA TYR A 131 -10.13 -2.16 -13.33
C TYR A 131 -11.06 -3.19 -12.70
N THR A 132 -11.18 -3.23 -11.38
CA THR A 132 -12.12 -4.15 -10.75
C THR A 132 -13.55 -3.86 -11.20
N ASN A 133 -14.21 -4.91 -11.69
CA ASN A 133 -15.54 -4.88 -12.29
C ASN A 133 -15.64 -4.05 -13.58
N ILE A 134 -14.52 -3.80 -14.28
CA ILE A 134 -14.53 -3.20 -15.61
C ILE A 134 -14.45 -4.31 -16.66
N LEU A 135 -15.57 -4.53 -17.35
CA LEU A 135 -15.71 -5.55 -18.38
C LEU A 135 -14.56 -5.49 -19.40
N GLY A 136 -13.86 -6.62 -19.54
CA GLY A 136 -12.76 -6.75 -20.49
C GLY A 136 -11.44 -6.15 -20.00
N LYS A 137 -11.35 -5.74 -18.73
CA LYS A 137 -10.12 -5.27 -18.07
C LYS A 137 -9.86 -5.95 -16.71
N ASP A 138 -10.80 -6.73 -16.20
CA ASP A 138 -10.79 -7.40 -14.88
C ASP A 138 -10.46 -8.90 -14.92
N HIS A 139 -9.67 -9.33 -15.91
CA HIS A 139 -9.32 -10.74 -16.18
C HIS A 139 -7.99 -11.16 -15.52
#